data_AF-A0A1H2ANU4-F1
#
_entry.id   AF-A0A1H2ANU4-F1
#
_cell.length_a   1.000
_cell.length_b   1.000
_cell.length_c   1.000
_cell.angle_alpha   90.00
_cell.angle_beta   90.00
_cell.angle_gamma   90.00
#
_symmetry.space_group_name_H-M   'P 1'
#
loop_
_entity.id
_entity.type
_entity.pdbx_description
1 polymer ?
#
loop_
_entity_poly.entity_id
_entity_poly.type
_entity_poly.pdbx_seq_one_letter_code
_entity_poly.pdbx_strand_id
1 'polypeptide(L)'
;MRLASYLADGVERWGFVVDEPTTGQAWVVEPARAEAFLARYASIPSSGLVASRPRFRGDDWPATLVEFLALEDEGMAALSRLVTYVERFVGQSDATLLPRAGSPVDDVELLAPVPRPRLYWGLVANAPSFVRNKPGIPIVNLFPLGHQRPQGAAIGPGAPVTFRNGHHLPLMAYNVELAVVIGRAGRYIPLERAMEHVAGYTVVNDVSGTYYYDIVPGNAGRGYSLPEGYSDWLYQVTASWGGKKADTLAPMGPFLVTKDEVGDPYDLLMYTRQTGRTRDRAHSGATLLGIERVISWYSSFASLYPGDVLHFATMGVDGLPVSPGDVADPRTLLEVEIEDVGTLVNPVAVAEGPVPLESHPSYAVRQVAASGASSLESPQAWTPGSARHFYTSFGNHETAAEVEGLARLEVPRFLNGPASSLGISGPVEIPPRATHLVVGIELAVVIRALAAEAQDGREFVLGYAPLISVCDRSFADAVVEPARTGERGIPAMYGRWADGFNVVGSLAPLPDHDWRGRAMSLTAGSRAAAGPTSEYLAGPDELIRTISAMITLFPGDVITLGSTAARLVLTRDEYEAGVVVRGGIEGLGEVYAEIAPSIPATR
;
A
#
# COMPACT_ATOMS: atom_id res chain seq x y z
N MET A 1 -18.57 15.39 -5.83
CA MET A 1 -19.07 14.03 -6.10
C MET A 1 -18.59 13.01 -5.06
N ARG A 2 -19.44 12.03 -4.69
CA ARG A 2 -19.06 10.80 -3.97
C ARG A 2 -18.92 9.67 -4.99
N LEU A 3 -17.80 8.94 -4.97
CA LEU A 3 -17.48 7.85 -5.90
C LEU A 3 -17.32 6.53 -5.14
N ALA A 4 -17.86 5.45 -5.70
CA ALA A 4 -17.88 4.13 -5.07
C ALA A 4 -17.39 3.05 -6.04
N SER A 5 -16.61 2.12 -5.51
CA SER A 5 -16.34 0.82 -6.12
C SER A 5 -17.22 -0.22 -5.42
N TYR A 6 -17.83 -1.13 -6.17
CA TYR A 6 -18.77 -2.12 -5.61
C TYR A 6 -18.78 -3.40 -6.43
N LEU A 7 -19.34 -4.47 -5.87
CA LEU A 7 -19.57 -5.72 -6.59
C LEU A 7 -20.98 -5.80 -7.15
N ALA A 8 -21.05 -6.16 -8.43
CA ALA A 8 -22.29 -6.56 -9.09
C ALA A 8 -22.02 -7.82 -9.91
N ASP A 9 -22.79 -8.87 -9.65
CA ASP A 9 -22.66 -10.17 -10.31
C ASP A 9 -21.24 -10.77 -10.20
N GLY A 10 -20.57 -10.54 -9.07
CA GLY A 10 -19.20 -11.01 -8.81
C GLY A 10 -18.08 -10.21 -9.50
N VAL A 11 -18.43 -9.14 -10.22
CA VAL A 11 -17.49 -8.29 -10.96
C VAL A 11 -17.41 -6.92 -10.30
N GLU A 12 -16.19 -6.37 -10.21
CA GLU A 12 -15.97 -4.98 -9.78
C GLU A 12 -16.62 -4.02 -10.77
N ARG A 13 -17.43 -3.10 -10.25
CA ARG A 13 -18.00 -1.96 -10.96
C ARG A 13 -17.74 -0.69 -10.17
N TRP A 14 -18.02 0.45 -10.78
CA TRP A 14 -17.92 1.74 -10.12
C TRP A 14 -19.03 2.70 -10.54
N GLY A 15 -19.24 3.72 -9.73
CA GLY A 15 -20.18 4.78 -10.05
C GLY A 15 -20.07 5.98 -9.12
N PHE A 16 -20.89 7.00 -9.40
CA PHE A 16 -21.08 8.15 -8.53
C PHE A 16 -22.36 7.99 -7.71
N VAL A 17 -22.37 8.50 -6.48
CA VAL A 17 -23.49 8.32 -5.54
C VAL A 17 -24.41 9.54 -5.57
N VAL A 18 -25.69 9.30 -5.86
CA VAL A 18 -26.76 10.30 -5.87
C VAL A 18 -27.80 9.90 -4.84
N ASP A 19 -28.29 10.86 -4.05
CA ASP A 19 -29.40 10.62 -3.13
C ASP A 19 -30.73 10.84 -3.87
N GLU A 20 -31.64 9.88 -3.77
CA GLU A 20 -32.98 10.02 -4.33
C GLU A 20 -33.74 11.14 -3.60
N PRO A 21 -34.18 12.21 -4.27
CA PRO A 21 -34.71 13.41 -3.60
C PRO A 21 -35.95 13.17 -2.74
N THR A 22 -36.75 12.15 -3.07
CA THR A 22 -38.01 11.84 -2.37
C THR A 22 -37.79 10.99 -1.13
N THR A 23 -36.89 10.01 -1.20
CA THR A 23 -36.70 8.99 -0.15
C THR A 23 -35.46 9.24 0.69
N GLY A 24 -34.49 10.01 0.17
CA GLY A 24 -33.15 10.16 0.73
C GLY A 24 -32.27 8.92 0.56
N GLN A 25 -32.74 7.87 -0.13
CA GLN A 25 -31.96 6.65 -0.35
C GLN A 25 -30.78 6.95 -1.28
N ALA A 26 -29.58 6.51 -0.89
CA ALA A 26 -28.38 6.66 -1.72
C ALA A 26 -28.33 5.59 -2.82
N TRP A 27 -28.01 6.00 -4.05
CA TRP A 27 -27.86 5.13 -5.22
C TRP A 27 -26.48 5.29 -5.83
N VAL A 28 -25.78 4.18 -6.11
CA VAL A 28 -24.58 4.18 -6.94
C VAL A 28 -24.99 4.08 -8.42
N VAL A 29 -24.66 5.10 -9.21
CA VAL A 29 -25.04 5.23 -10.61
C VAL A 29 -23.82 5.00 -11.51
N GLU A 30 -23.92 4.02 -12.41
CA GLU A 30 -22.86 3.68 -13.37
C GLU A 30 -22.86 4.71 -14.52
N PRO A 31 -21.74 5.41 -14.79
CA PRO A 31 -21.68 6.48 -15.81
C PRO A 31 -22.14 6.04 -17.21
N ALA A 32 -21.65 4.87 -17.66
CA ALA A 32 -22.01 4.31 -18.96
C ALA A 32 -23.52 4.05 -19.08
N ARG A 33 -24.13 3.48 -18.03
CA ARG A 33 -25.56 3.16 -18.04
C ARG A 33 -26.43 4.41 -17.93
N ALA A 34 -25.98 5.41 -17.16
CA ALA A 34 -26.65 6.70 -17.08
C ALA A 34 -26.64 7.42 -18.44
N GLU A 35 -25.48 7.51 -19.09
CA GLU A 35 -25.38 8.12 -20.41
C GLU A 35 -26.22 7.37 -21.46
N ALA A 36 -26.18 6.03 -21.47
CA ALA A 36 -27.00 5.22 -22.37
C ALA A 36 -28.51 5.42 -22.13
N PHE A 37 -28.95 5.50 -20.86
CA PHE A 37 -30.33 5.82 -20.52
C PHE A 37 -30.73 7.19 -21.05
N LEU A 38 -29.90 8.22 -20.81
CA LEU A 38 -30.16 9.58 -21.25
C LEU A 38 -30.22 9.70 -22.78
N ALA A 39 -29.33 9.01 -23.49
CA ALA A 39 -29.34 8.94 -24.95
C ALA A 39 -30.64 8.33 -25.47
N ARG A 40 -31.09 7.22 -24.86
CA ARG A 40 -32.37 6.59 -25.19
C ARG A 40 -33.55 7.50 -24.87
N TYR A 41 -33.57 8.13 -23.71
CA TYR A 41 -34.65 9.04 -23.30
C TYR A 41 -34.72 10.25 -24.26
N ALA A 42 -33.58 10.83 -24.62
CA ALA A 42 -33.48 11.91 -25.59
C ALA A 42 -33.82 11.49 -27.04
N SER A 43 -33.96 10.19 -27.33
CA SER A 43 -34.44 9.73 -28.64
C SER A 43 -35.97 9.74 -28.77
N ILE A 44 -36.70 9.80 -27.65
CA ILE A 44 -38.16 9.81 -27.63
C ILE A 44 -38.66 11.18 -28.11
N PRO A 45 -39.48 11.27 -29.18
CA PRO A 45 -39.91 12.56 -29.76
C PRO A 45 -40.58 13.53 -28.77
N SER A 46 -41.24 13.00 -27.73
CA SER A 46 -41.93 13.77 -26.71
C SER A 46 -41.09 14.13 -25.48
N SER A 47 -39.83 13.69 -25.37
CA SER A 47 -39.05 13.81 -24.12
C SER A 47 -38.52 15.20 -23.80
N GLY A 48 -38.77 16.21 -24.65
CA GLY A 48 -38.21 17.56 -24.51
C GLY A 48 -36.69 17.65 -24.73
N LEU A 49 -35.94 16.56 -24.53
CA LEU A 49 -34.50 16.44 -24.72
C LEU A 49 -34.07 16.12 -26.16
N VAL A 50 -35.04 15.83 -27.04
CA VAL A 50 -34.78 15.53 -28.46
C VAL A 50 -34.00 16.63 -29.17
N ALA A 51 -34.17 17.88 -28.72
CA ALA A 51 -33.53 19.08 -29.30
C ALA A 51 -32.13 19.37 -28.75
N SER A 52 -31.80 18.92 -27.53
CA SER A 52 -30.53 19.24 -26.86
C SER A 52 -29.55 18.06 -26.75
N ARG A 53 -30.04 16.81 -26.82
CA ARG A 53 -29.27 15.53 -26.81
C ARG A 53 -27.94 15.62 -26.04
N PRO A 54 -27.95 15.50 -24.69
CA PRO A 54 -26.73 15.59 -23.89
C PRO A 54 -25.70 14.54 -24.33
N ARG A 55 -24.42 14.89 -24.29
CA ARG A 55 -23.29 14.02 -24.62
C ARG A 55 -22.16 14.20 -23.60
N PHE A 56 -21.54 13.09 -23.21
CA PHE A 56 -20.44 13.08 -22.27
C PHE A 56 -19.24 12.33 -22.86
N ARG A 57 -19.05 11.03 -22.58
CA ARG A 57 -17.96 10.21 -23.17
C ARG A 57 -18.47 9.19 -24.19
N GLY A 58 -19.77 8.87 -24.20
CA GLY A 58 -20.33 7.78 -25.01
C GLY A 58 -20.03 6.41 -24.40
N ASP A 59 -19.61 5.45 -25.24
CA ASP A 59 -19.35 4.06 -24.82
C ASP A 59 -17.94 3.85 -24.22
N ASP A 60 -17.15 4.91 -24.08
CA ASP A 60 -15.74 4.89 -23.65
C ASP A 60 -15.58 5.23 -22.15
N TRP A 61 -16.45 4.69 -21.31
CA TRP A 61 -16.31 4.77 -19.85
C TRP A 61 -15.48 3.57 -19.34
N PRO A 62 -14.46 3.79 -18.49
CA PRO A 62 -13.66 2.70 -17.93
C PRO A 62 -14.46 1.75 -17.05
N ALA A 63 -13.97 0.52 -16.88
CA ALA A 63 -14.68 -0.53 -16.15
C ALA A 63 -14.51 -0.42 -14.64
N THR A 64 -13.42 0.20 -14.18
CA THR A 64 -13.11 0.37 -12.75
C THR A 64 -12.86 1.84 -12.39
N LEU A 65 -13.00 2.18 -11.10
CA LEU A 65 -12.76 3.54 -10.62
C LEU A 65 -11.30 3.98 -10.84
N VAL A 66 -10.34 3.07 -10.68
CA VAL A 66 -8.91 3.37 -10.88
C VAL A 66 -8.60 3.67 -12.35
N GLU A 67 -9.16 2.90 -13.29
CA GLU A 67 -9.02 3.19 -14.73
C GLU A 67 -9.70 4.52 -15.10
N PHE A 68 -10.81 4.87 -14.43
CA PHE A 68 -11.41 6.19 -14.55
C PHE A 68 -10.48 7.31 -14.07
N LEU A 69 -9.86 7.15 -12.89
CA LEU A 69 -8.90 8.13 -12.38
C LEU A 69 -7.70 8.31 -13.33
N ALA A 70 -7.34 7.27 -14.09
CA ALA A 70 -6.28 7.34 -15.11
C ALA A 70 -6.65 8.22 -16.33
N LEU A 71 -7.91 8.62 -16.49
CA LEU A 71 -8.32 9.64 -17.47
C LEU A 71 -8.03 11.07 -16.99
N GLU A 72 -7.57 11.23 -15.74
CA GLU A 72 -7.15 12.49 -15.12
C GLU A 72 -8.20 13.62 -15.30
N ASP A 73 -7.74 14.82 -15.63
CA ASP A 73 -8.56 16.03 -15.73
C ASP A 73 -9.70 15.91 -16.77
N GLU A 74 -9.46 15.22 -17.89
CA GLU A 74 -10.47 15.04 -18.94
C GLU A 74 -11.62 14.14 -18.46
N GLY A 75 -11.28 13.03 -17.81
CA GLY A 75 -12.24 12.11 -17.22
C GLY A 75 -13.07 12.78 -16.14
N MET A 76 -12.41 13.46 -15.19
CA MET A 76 -13.08 14.20 -14.11
C MET A 76 -14.02 15.28 -14.63
N ALA A 77 -13.62 16.05 -15.65
CA ALA A 77 -14.47 17.06 -16.25
C ALA A 77 -15.69 16.46 -16.95
N ALA A 78 -15.54 15.31 -17.63
CA ALA A 78 -16.65 14.61 -18.26
C ALA A 78 -17.63 14.04 -17.23
N LEU A 79 -17.11 13.42 -16.16
CA LEU A 79 -17.93 12.88 -15.08
C LEU A 79 -18.68 13.99 -14.36
N SER A 80 -18.03 15.10 -14.03
CA SER A 80 -18.67 16.26 -13.37
C SER A 80 -19.89 16.75 -14.16
N ARG A 81 -19.78 16.90 -15.50
CA ARG A 81 -20.93 17.27 -16.35
C ARG A 81 -22.05 16.22 -16.31
N LEU A 82 -21.70 14.94 -16.31
CA LEU A 82 -22.68 13.85 -16.24
C LEU A 82 -23.41 13.86 -14.89
N VAL A 83 -22.67 13.99 -13.78
CA VAL A 83 -23.26 14.01 -12.42
C VAL A 83 -24.21 15.17 -12.27
N THR A 84 -23.78 16.39 -12.59
CA THR A 84 -24.66 17.58 -12.53
C THR A 84 -25.93 17.40 -13.39
N TYR A 85 -25.80 16.77 -14.56
CA TYR A 85 -26.95 16.50 -15.41
C TYR A 85 -27.88 15.46 -14.78
N VAL A 86 -27.34 14.36 -14.25
CA VAL A 86 -28.09 13.27 -13.65
C VAL A 86 -28.81 13.72 -12.39
N GLU A 87 -28.17 14.48 -11.50
CA GLU A 87 -28.80 15.04 -10.30
C GLU A 87 -30.00 15.93 -10.66
N ARG A 88 -29.82 16.83 -11.63
CA ARG A 88 -30.92 17.66 -12.14
C ARG A 88 -32.04 16.81 -12.76
N PHE A 89 -31.69 15.80 -13.55
CA PHE A 89 -32.66 14.92 -14.19
C PHE A 89 -33.49 14.18 -13.12
N VAL A 90 -32.82 13.52 -12.18
CA VAL A 90 -33.44 12.77 -11.07
C VAL A 90 -34.38 13.65 -10.26
N GLY A 91 -33.98 14.89 -9.95
CA GLY A 91 -34.83 15.86 -9.25
C GLY A 91 -36.05 16.37 -10.03
N GLN A 92 -36.11 16.15 -11.35
CA GLN A 92 -37.18 16.64 -12.22
C GLN A 92 -38.05 15.51 -12.82
N SER A 93 -37.64 14.24 -12.69
CA SER A 93 -38.21 13.13 -13.48
C SER A 93 -38.60 11.90 -12.65
N ASP A 94 -39.07 12.09 -11.42
CA ASP A 94 -39.46 11.03 -10.48
C ASP A 94 -38.40 9.91 -10.35
N ALA A 95 -37.11 10.28 -10.40
CA ALA A 95 -35.98 9.36 -10.26
C ALA A 95 -35.94 8.13 -11.22
N THR A 96 -36.69 8.14 -12.33
CA THR A 96 -36.83 6.99 -13.26
C THR A 96 -35.52 6.46 -13.86
N LEU A 97 -34.45 7.26 -13.86
CA LEU A 97 -33.10 6.87 -14.29
C LEU A 97 -32.45 5.89 -13.31
N LEU A 98 -32.61 6.10 -12.00
CA LEU A 98 -31.89 5.37 -10.95
C LEU A 98 -32.02 3.85 -11.08
N PRO A 99 -33.22 3.24 -11.13
CA PRO A 99 -33.36 1.78 -11.24
C PRO A 99 -32.89 1.20 -12.59
N ARG A 100 -32.57 2.05 -13.57
CA ARG A 100 -32.08 1.63 -14.90
C ARG A 100 -30.56 1.73 -15.03
N ALA A 101 -29.96 2.65 -14.29
CA ALA A 101 -28.55 3.01 -14.41
C ALA A 101 -27.73 2.80 -13.13
N GLY A 102 -28.37 2.47 -12.01
CA GLY A 102 -27.71 2.27 -10.73
C GLY A 102 -28.38 1.21 -9.87
N SER A 103 -27.85 1.07 -8.66
CA SER A 103 -28.36 0.21 -7.59
C SER A 103 -28.42 1.02 -6.29
N PRO A 104 -29.37 0.74 -5.37
CA PRO A 104 -29.28 1.26 -4.03
C PRO A 104 -27.97 0.84 -3.38
N VAL A 105 -27.33 1.77 -2.65
CA VAL A 105 -26.03 1.50 -2.00
C VAL A 105 -26.15 0.36 -1.00
N ASP A 106 -27.28 0.27 -0.28
CA ASP A 106 -27.53 -0.77 0.72
C ASP A 106 -27.77 -2.17 0.11
N ASP A 107 -28.06 -2.25 -1.19
CA ASP A 107 -28.34 -3.50 -1.91
C ASP A 107 -27.08 -4.09 -2.59
N VAL A 108 -25.92 -3.43 -2.47
CA VAL A 108 -24.66 -3.87 -3.08
C VAL A 108 -23.55 -4.03 -2.04
N GLU A 109 -22.60 -4.92 -2.32
CA GLU A 109 -21.36 -4.98 -1.55
C GLU A 109 -20.43 -3.85 -2.01
N LEU A 110 -20.28 -2.82 -1.17
CA LEU A 110 -19.26 -1.79 -1.38
C LEU A 110 -17.86 -2.38 -1.18
N LEU A 111 -16.98 -2.09 -2.12
CA LEU A 111 -15.55 -2.36 -2.00
C LEU A 111 -14.85 -1.14 -1.39
N ALA A 112 -13.57 -1.28 -1.03
CA ALA A 112 -12.72 -0.11 -0.83
C ALA A 112 -12.74 0.73 -2.11
N PRO A 113 -12.78 2.08 -2.05
CA PRO A 113 -12.78 2.91 -3.26
C PRO A 113 -11.63 2.57 -4.21
N VAL A 114 -10.46 2.21 -3.67
CA VAL A 114 -9.37 1.57 -4.41
C VAL A 114 -9.20 0.14 -3.90
N PRO A 115 -9.83 -0.89 -4.51
CA PRO A 115 -9.81 -2.26 -3.98
C PRO A 115 -8.45 -2.95 -4.09
N ARG A 116 -7.62 -2.52 -5.05
CA ARG A 116 -6.33 -3.13 -5.40
C ARG A 116 -5.25 -2.04 -5.48
N PRO A 117 -4.97 -1.32 -4.37
CA PRO A 117 -4.06 -0.20 -4.41
C PRO A 117 -2.65 -0.67 -4.80
N ARG A 118 -2.02 0.04 -5.73
CA ARG A 118 -0.63 -0.17 -6.12
C ARG A 118 0.30 0.37 -5.02
N LEU A 119 0.01 1.59 -4.57
CA LEU A 119 0.59 2.21 -3.39
C LEU A 119 -0.50 2.41 -2.32
N TYR A 120 -0.24 1.93 -1.11
CA TYR A 120 -1.11 2.16 0.04
C TYR A 120 -0.23 2.51 1.24
N TRP A 121 0.22 3.76 1.25
CA TRP A 121 1.27 4.22 2.15
C TRP A 121 0.69 5.02 3.31
N GLY A 122 0.99 4.56 4.52
CA GLY A 122 0.50 5.16 5.76
C GLY A 122 1.57 5.86 6.53
N LEU A 123 1.33 7.13 6.84
CA LEU A 123 2.20 7.91 7.70
C LEU A 123 2.09 7.45 9.16
N VAL A 124 3.14 7.66 9.93
CA VAL A 124 3.18 7.39 11.38
C VAL A 124 3.59 8.66 12.13
N ALA A 125 3.06 8.82 13.34
CA ALA A 125 3.41 9.94 14.23
C ALA A 125 3.24 11.34 13.58
N ASN A 126 2.21 11.52 12.75
CA ASN A 126 1.96 12.78 12.03
C ASN A 126 0.98 13.73 12.74
N ALA A 127 0.80 13.58 14.06
CA ALA A 127 -0.09 14.39 14.87
C ALA A 127 0.53 14.70 16.25
N PRO A 128 0.31 15.89 16.85
CA PRO A 128 0.77 16.20 18.20
C PRO A 128 0.20 15.27 19.27
N SER A 129 -0.98 14.70 19.02
CA SER A 129 -1.63 13.76 19.92
C SER A 129 -0.77 12.52 20.18
N PHE A 130 0.04 12.08 19.19
CA PHE A 130 0.98 10.98 19.36
C PHE A 130 1.91 11.20 20.57
N VAL A 131 2.52 12.39 20.66
CA VAL A 131 3.41 12.75 21.80
C VAL A 131 2.62 12.84 23.09
N ARG A 132 1.39 13.38 23.06
CA ARG A 132 0.54 13.49 24.26
C ARG A 132 0.19 12.12 24.84
N ASN A 133 -0.06 11.13 23.98
CA ASN A 133 -0.41 9.77 24.38
C ASN A 133 0.84 8.92 24.71
N LYS A 134 2.01 9.32 24.23
CA LYS A 134 3.29 8.64 24.45
C LYS A 134 4.35 9.66 24.93
N PRO A 135 4.24 10.19 26.17
CA PRO A 135 5.05 11.32 26.65
C PRO A 135 6.56 11.03 26.75
N GLY A 136 6.97 9.75 26.69
CA GLY A 136 8.38 9.35 26.61
C GLY A 136 8.98 9.38 25.20
N ILE A 137 8.18 9.76 24.18
CA ILE A 137 8.57 9.70 22.78
C ILE A 137 8.42 11.09 22.13
N PRO A 138 9.48 11.90 22.06
CA PRO A 138 9.43 13.16 21.34
C PRO A 138 9.38 12.94 19.83
N ILE A 139 8.66 13.80 19.10
CA ILE A 139 8.80 13.95 17.65
C ILE A 139 9.84 15.03 17.41
N VAL A 140 11.06 14.64 17.03
CA VAL A 140 12.15 15.59 16.71
C VAL A 140 12.27 15.79 15.21
N ASN A 141 11.97 14.73 14.43
CA ASN A 141 12.13 14.70 12.99
C ASN A 141 10.77 14.86 12.27
N LEU A 142 10.68 15.85 11.38
CA LEU A 142 9.48 16.17 10.58
C LEU A 142 9.73 15.91 9.09
N PHE A 143 10.14 14.69 8.77
CA PHE A 143 10.05 14.15 7.42
C PHE A 143 9.00 13.03 7.40
N PRO A 144 8.35 12.77 6.25
CA PRO A 144 7.35 11.72 6.16
C PRO A 144 7.91 10.35 6.58
N LEU A 145 7.40 9.84 7.71
CA LEU A 145 7.66 8.49 8.19
C LEU A 145 6.39 7.67 7.96
N GLY A 146 6.52 6.45 7.49
CA GLY A 146 5.38 5.62 7.11
C GLY A 146 5.72 4.26 6.52
N HIS A 147 4.70 3.44 6.34
CA HIS A 147 4.81 2.05 5.89
C HIS A 147 3.87 1.75 4.71
N GLN A 148 4.29 0.86 3.81
CA GLN A 148 3.43 0.36 2.75
C GLN A 148 2.50 -0.75 3.28
N ARG A 149 1.23 -0.77 2.86
CA ARG A 149 0.28 -1.86 3.12
C ARG A 149 0.18 -2.79 1.89
N PRO A 150 0.16 -4.11 2.06
CA PRO A 150 -0.18 -5.05 0.99
C PRO A 150 -1.67 -4.96 0.61
N GLN A 151 -2.02 -5.43 -0.59
CA GLN A 151 -3.41 -5.45 -1.07
C GLN A 151 -4.33 -6.32 -0.21
N GLY A 152 -3.81 -7.35 0.46
CA GLY A 152 -4.56 -8.19 1.40
C GLY A 152 -5.10 -7.44 2.63
N ALA A 153 -4.47 -6.32 3.01
CA ALA A 153 -4.91 -5.47 4.11
C ALA A 153 -6.16 -4.63 3.75
N ALA A 154 -6.35 -4.29 2.47
CA ALA A 154 -7.42 -3.42 2.02
C ALA A 154 -8.77 -4.17 1.96
N ILE A 155 -9.78 -3.62 2.64
CA ILE A 155 -11.17 -4.10 2.64
C ILE A 155 -12.15 -2.92 2.58
N GLY A 156 -13.35 -3.15 2.05
CA GLY A 156 -14.41 -2.15 1.96
C GLY A 156 -15.30 -2.07 3.20
N PRO A 157 -16.34 -1.20 3.16
CA PRO A 157 -17.40 -1.18 4.17
C PRO A 157 -18.08 -2.55 4.35
N GLY A 158 -18.43 -2.90 5.58
CA GLY A 158 -19.14 -4.15 5.90
C GLY A 158 -18.30 -5.42 5.85
N ALA A 159 -17.15 -5.42 5.16
CA ALA A 159 -16.20 -6.53 5.18
C ALA A 159 -15.56 -6.66 6.57
N PRO A 160 -15.40 -7.88 7.12
CA PRO A 160 -14.90 -8.02 8.49
C PRO A 160 -13.40 -7.76 8.60
N VAL A 161 -13.04 -7.01 9.64
CA VAL A 161 -11.67 -6.97 10.17
C VAL A 161 -11.45 -8.27 10.93
N THR A 162 -10.56 -9.11 10.42
CA THR A 162 -10.33 -10.44 10.96
C THR A 162 -9.11 -10.48 11.87
N PHE A 163 -9.34 -10.85 13.12
CA PHE A 163 -8.30 -11.20 14.07
C PHE A 163 -8.15 -12.72 14.17
N ARG A 164 -7.03 -13.20 14.70
CA ARG A 164 -6.77 -14.64 14.88
C ARG A 164 -6.96 -15.05 16.33
N ASN A 165 -7.53 -16.22 16.57
CA ASN A 165 -7.68 -16.79 17.90
C ASN A 165 -6.32 -17.19 18.49
N GLY A 166 -6.19 -17.12 19.81
CA GLY A 166 -4.94 -17.43 20.52
C GLY A 166 -3.96 -16.25 20.67
N HIS A 167 -4.16 -15.15 19.93
CA HIS A 167 -3.42 -13.91 20.15
C HIS A 167 -4.08 -13.12 21.30
N HIS A 168 -3.39 -13.05 22.45
CA HIS A 168 -3.98 -12.56 23.70
C HIS A 168 -4.47 -11.09 23.61
N LEU A 169 -5.75 -10.87 23.88
CA LEU A 169 -6.36 -9.55 24.10
C LEU A 169 -5.74 -8.89 25.35
N PRO A 170 -5.37 -7.59 25.38
CA PRO A 170 -5.90 -6.43 24.64
C PRO A 170 -4.98 -5.85 23.52
N LEU A 171 -4.40 -6.68 22.66
CA LEU A 171 -3.37 -6.24 21.70
C LEU A 171 -3.87 -5.83 20.30
N MET A 172 -5.14 -5.49 20.19
CA MET A 172 -5.79 -5.05 18.94
C MET A 172 -6.22 -3.60 19.09
N ALA A 173 -5.88 -2.77 18.11
CA ALA A 173 -6.21 -1.36 18.12
C ALA A 173 -6.60 -0.84 16.73
N TYR A 174 -7.36 0.23 16.69
CA TYR A 174 -7.90 0.78 15.45
C TYR A 174 -8.11 2.29 15.57
N ASN A 175 -7.96 3.01 14.46
CA ASN A 175 -8.03 4.47 14.47
C ASN A 175 -8.47 5.05 13.14
N VAL A 176 -9.21 6.15 13.21
CA VAL A 176 -9.55 6.94 12.03
C VAL A 176 -8.33 7.67 11.47
N GLU A 177 -8.14 7.56 10.15
CA GLU A 177 -7.15 8.32 9.40
C GLU A 177 -7.76 8.92 8.13
N LEU A 178 -7.37 10.16 7.83
CA LEU A 178 -7.67 10.79 6.54
C LEU A 178 -6.74 10.19 5.48
N ALA A 179 -7.31 9.76 4.35
CA ALA A 179 -6.56 9.30 3.21
C ALA A 179 -6.80 10.17 1.97
N VAL A 180 -5.73 10.38 1.22
CA VAL A 180 -5.69 11.11 -0.05
C VAL A 180 -5.53 10.08 -1.17
N VAL A 181 -6.40 10.17 -2.17
CA VAL A 181 -6.28 9.37 -3.40
C VAL A 181 -5.71 10.24 -4.51
N ILE A 182 -4.63 9.79 -5.12
CA ILE A 182 -4.00 10.46 -6.27
C ILE A 182 -4.91 10.31 -7.50
N GLY A 183 -5.12 11.41 -8.23
CA GLY A 183 -5.92 11.49 -9.45
C GLY A 183 -5.13 11.84 -10.70
N ARG A 184 -3.88 12.28 -10.55
CA ARG A 184 -3.00 12.66 -11.66
C ARG A 184 -1.60 12.10 -11.43
N ALA A 185 -1.03 11.45 -12.44
CA ALA A 185 0.32 10.93 -12.33
C ALA A 185 1.36 12.06 -12.18
N GLY A 186 2.45 11.79 -11.46
CA GLY A 186 3.52 12.77 -11.34
C GLY A 186 4.75 12.25 -10.61
N ARG A 187 5.89 12.85 -10.97
CA ARG A 187 7.20 12.68 -10.33
C ARG A 187 7.82 14.06 -10.19
N TYR A 188 8.60 14.26 -9.12
CA TYR A 188 9.21 15.55 -8.78
C TYR A 188 8.17 16.68 -8.67
N ILE A 189 7.05 16.40 -8.02
CA ILE A 189 5.93 17.34 -7.89
C ILE A 189 6.34 18.46 -6.91
N PRO A 190 6.37 19.73 -7.34
CA PRO A 190 6.67 20.83 -6.43
C PRO A 190 5.52 21.05 -5.44
N LEU A 191 5.84 21.55 -4.25
CA LEU A 191 4.91 21.72 -3.13
C LEU A 191 3.62 22.46 -3.55
N GLU A 192 3.77 23.55 -4.29
CA GLU A 192 2.68 24.41 -4.74
C GLU A 192 1.72 23.76 -5.75
N ARG A 193 2.13 22.65 -6.39
CA ARG A 193 1.29 21.90 -7.34
C ARG A 193 0.76 20.59 -6.77
N ALA A 194 1.15 20.21 -5.56
CA ALA A 194 0.80 18.92 -4.98
C ALA A 194 -0.73 18.66 -4.95
N MET A 195 -1.53 19.67 -4.61
CA MET A 195 -2.99 19.54 -4.56
C MET A 195 -3.66 19.39 -5.95
N GLU A 196 -2.96 19.72 -7.03
CA GLU A 196 -3.42 19.42 -8.41
C GLU A 196 -3.49 17.91 -8.65
N HIS A 197 -2.66 17.13 -7.95
CA HIS A 197 -2.59 15.67 -8.11
C HIS A 197 -3.59 14.89 -7.28
N VAL A 198 -4.35 15.55 -6.39
CA VAL A 198 -5.33 14.90 -5.52
C VAL A 198 -6.67 14.78 -6.25
N ALA A 199 -7.20 13.55 -6.37
CA ALA A 199 -8.57 13.31 -6.84
C ALA A 199 -9.61 13.61 -5.75
N GLY A 200 -9.30 13.24 -4.51
CA GLY A 200 -10.20 13.39 -3.39
C GLY A 200 -9.70 12.67 -2.14
N TYR A 201 -10.63 12.47 -1.21
CA TYR A 201 -10.37 11.95 0.12
C TYR A 201 -11.24 10.73 0.43
N THR A 202 -10.74 9.86 1.31
CA THR A 202 -11.50 8.73 1.84
C THR A 202 -11.12 8.47 3.30
N VAL A 203 -11.91 7.70 4.03
CA VAL A 203 -11.57 7.27 5.38
C VAL A 203 -10.75 5.99 5.31
N VAL A 204 -9.69 5.92 6.11
CA VAL A 204 -8.96 4.69 6.39
C VAL A 204 -9.10 4.37 7.87
N ASN A 205 -9.38 3.10 8.18
CA ASN A 205 -9.26 2.59 9.53
C ASN A 205 -7.86 1.96 9.68
N ASP A 206 -6.96 2.63 10.40
CA ASP A 206 -5.63 2.07 10.71
C ASP A 206 -5.78 1.04 11.85
N VAL A 207 -6.05 -0.21 11.45
CA VAL A 207 -6.09 -1.33 12.38
C VAL A 207 -4.69 -1.90 12.55
N SER A 208 -4.41 -2.33 13.78
CA SER A 208 -3.16 -2.97 14.18
C SER A 208 -3.44 -4.15 15.10
N GLY A 209 -2.71 -5.24 14.87
CA GLY A 209 -2.58 -6.36 15.80
C GLY A 209 -1.11 -6.62 16.13
N THR A 210 -0.85 -7.46 17.12
CA THR A 210 0.53 -7.79 17.54
C THR A 210 0.98 -9.17 17.07
N TYR A 211 0.43 -9.69 15.97
CA TYR A 211 0.69 -11.08 15.55
C TYR A 211 2.18 -11.41 15.41
N TYR A 212 2.96 -10.47 14.87
CA TYR A 212 4.40 -10.68 14.68
C TYR A 212 5.14 -10.90 16.01
N TYR A 213 4.65 -10.33 17.12
CA TYR A 213 5.26 -10.53 18.44
C TYR A 213 5.02 -11.95 18.98
N ASP A 214 3.94 -12.62 18.59
CA ASP A 214 3.68 -14.01 19.00
C ASP A 214 4.49 -15.02 18.17
N ILE A 215 4.95 -14.62 16.98
CA ILE A 215 5.90 -15.42 16.17
C ILE A 215 7.30 -15.40 16.81
N VAL A 216 7.56 -14.47 17.74
CA VAL A 216 8.87 -14.29 18.38
C VAL A 216 8.96 -15.10 19.66
N PRO A 217 9.98 -15.97 19.80
CA PRO A 217 10.21 -16.71 21.03
C PRO A 217 10.33 -15.78 22.24
N GLY A 218 9.59 -16.10 23.31
CA GLY A 218 9.64 -15.38 24.58
C GLY A 218 8.81 -14.09 24.66
N ASN A 219 8.22 -13.61 23.56
CA ASN A 219 7.35 -12.42 23.57
C ASN A 219 5.84 -12.70 23.48
N ALA A 220 5.47 -13.97 23.28
CA ALA A 220 4.07 -14.38 23.16
C ALA A 220 3.23 -13.83 24.34
N GLY A 221 2.27 -12.94 24.04
CA GLY A 221 1.37 -12.36 25.03
C GLY A 221 1.94 -11.31 26.01
N ARG A 222 3.15 -10.77 25.81
CA ARG A 222 3.75 -9.74 26.69
C ARG A 222 3.52 -8.28 26.25
N GLY A 223 2.70 -8.07 25.22
CA GLY A 223 2.34 -6.77 24.68
C GLY A 223 3.34 -6.17 23.70
N TYR A 224 3.27 -4.86 23.46
CA TYR A 224 4.19 -4.13 22.55
C TYR A 224 5.64 -4.04 23.07
N SER A 225 5.91 -4.56 24.27
CA SER A 225 7.24 -4.62 24.86
C SER A 225 8.05 -5.75 24.22
N LEU A 226 9.34 -5.51 23.99
CA LEU A 226 10.24 -6.53 23.47
C LEU A 226 10.86 -7.36 24.61
N PRO A 227 11.25 -8.62 24.35
CA PRO A 227 12.05 -9.39 25.30
C PRO A 227 13.40 -8.70 25.56
N GLU A 228 13.97 -8.96 26.74
CA GLU A 228 15.31 -8.51 27.11
C GLU A 228 16.34 -9.05 26.08
N GLY A 229 17.10 -8.16 25.44
CA GLY A 229 18.03 -8.49 24.34
C GLY A 229 17.55 -8.08 22.94
N TYR A 230 16.27 -7.74 22.76
CA TYR A 230 15.73 -7.19 21.52
C TYR A 230 15.54 -5.67 21.66
N SER A 231 16.63 -4.89 21.52
CA SER A 231 16.61 -3.41 21.56
C SER A 231 16.81 -2.77 20.17
N ASP A 232 16.58 -3.54 19.11
CA ASP A 232 16.75 -3.11 17.73
C ASP A 232 15.51 -2.40 17.17
N TRP A 233 15.73 -1.23 16.56
CA TRP A 233 14.71 -0.40 15.97
C TRP A 233 14.02 -1.04 14.75
N LEU A 234 14.75 -1.72 13.87
CA LEU A 234 14.18 -2.22 12.62
C LEU A 234 13.29 -3.44 12.88
N TYR A 235 13.64 -4.19 13.90
CA TYR A 235 12.79 -5.23 14.44
C TYR A 235 11.53 -4.67 15.09
N GLN A 236 11.60 -3.59 15.87
CA GLN A 236 10.39 -2.90 16.37
C GLN A 236 9.48 -2.44 15.24
N VAL A 237 10.07 -1.92 14.16
CA VAL A 237 9.36 -1.51 12.95
C VAL A 237 8.75 -2.70 12.23
N THR A 238 9.47 -3.83 12.11
CA THR A 238 8.94 -5.08 11.53
C THR A 238 7.76 -5.58 12.35
N ALA A 239 7.86 -5.60 13.67
CA ALA A 239 6.80 -6.10 14.54
C ALA A 239 5.58 -5.20 14.55
N SER A 240 5.79 -3.90 14.76
CA SER A 240 4.72 -2.90 14.81
C SER A 240 4.03 -2.74 13.46
N TRP A 241 4.80 -2.57 12.38
CA TRP A 241 4.22 -2.36 11.06
C TRP A 241 3.79 -3.66 10.40
N GLY A 242 4.42 -4.79 10.69
CA GLY A 242 3.91 -6.12 10.31
C GLY A 242 2.50 -6.32 10.83
N GLY A 243 2.29 -6.02 12.12
CA GLY A 243 0.98 -5.97 12.78
C GLY A 243 -0.08 -5.09 12.12
N LYS A 244 0.35 -4.09 11.36
CA LYS A 244 -0.49 -3.20 10.56
C LYS A 244 -0.67 -3.74 9.12
N LYS A 245 0.31 -4.44 8.57
CA LYS A 245 0.27 -4.97 7.20
C LYS A 245 -0.56 -6.23 7.04
N ALA A 246 -0.95 -6.87 8.14
CA ALA A 246 -1.73 -8.10 8.12
C ALA A 246 -3.02 -7.93 7.32
N ASP A 247 -3.51 -9.06 6.81
CA ASP A 247 -4.74 -9.07 6.02
C ASP A 247 -5.91 -8.44 6.78
N THR A 248 -6.77 -7.73 6.06
CA THR A 248 -7.97 -7.03 6.57
C THR A 248 -7.74 -5.82 7.49
N LEU A 249 -6.49 -5.45 7.80
CA LEU A 249 -6.18 -4.43 8.82
C LEU A 249 -6.00 -3.00 8.27
N ALA A 250 -6.37 -2.74 7.02
CA ALA A 250 -6.46 -1.38 6.49
C ALA A 250 -7.76 -1.13 5.72
N PRO A 251 -8.95 -1.24 6.36
CA PRO A 251 -10.22 -0.87 5.76
C PRO A 251 -10.22 0.55 5.18
N MET A 252 -10.91 0.74 4.06
CA MET A 252 -10.98 2.02 3.34
C MET A 252 -12.40 2.25 2.82
N GLY A 253 -12.92 3.48 2.93
CA GLY A 253 -14.26 3.83 2.45
C GLY A 253 -14.93 4.90 3.31
N PRO A 254 -16.27 5.05 3.25
CA PRO A 254 -17.17 4.32 2.35
C PRO A 254 -17.06 4.75 0.89
N PHE A 255 -16.59 5.97 0.64
CA PHE A 255 -16.50 6.55 -0.70
C PHE A 255 -15.13 7.22 -0.92
N LEU A 256 -14.80 7.46 -2.18
CA LEU A 256 -13.85 8.50 -2.57
C LEU A 256 -14.66 9.79 -2.80
N VAL A 257 -14.44 10.80 -1.97
CA VAL A 257 -15.15 12.08 -2.04
C VAL A 257 -14.25 13.14 -2.66
N THR A 258 -14.73 13.83 -3.69
CA THR A 258 -13.92 14.80 -4.44
C THR A 258 -13.65 16.08 -3.65
N LYS A 259 -12.57 16.78 -4.01
CA LYS A 259 -12.08 17.97 -3.30
C LYS A 259 -13.14 19.06 -3.13
N ASP A 260 -13.97 19.26 -4.14
CA ASP A 260 -15.03 20.26 -4.18
C ASP A 260 -16.19 19.98 -3.20
N GLU A 261 -16.43 18.72 -2.84
CA GLU A 261 -17.44 18.38 -1.81
C GLU A 261 -16.89 18.53 -0.40
N VAL A 262 -15.64 18.13 -0.18
CA VAL A 262 -15.01 18.17 1.16
C VAL A 262 -14.64 19.60 1.55
N GLY A 263 -14.27 20.45 0.58
CA GLY A 263 -13.78 21.79 0.88
C GLY A 263 -12.35 21.75 1.46
N ASP A 264 -12.18 22.21 2.71
CA ASP A 264 -10.87 22.24 3.37
C ASP A 264 -10.56 20.89 4.06
N PRO A 265 -9.60 20.10 3.57
CA PRO A 265 -9.27 18.80 4.19
C PRO A 265 -8.67 18.93 5.59
N TYR A 266 -8.26 20.13 6.02
CA TYR A 266 -7.70 20.40 7.35
C TYR A 266 -8.74 20.89 8.36
N ASP A 267 -10.01 20.98 7.98
CA ASP A 267 -11.10 21.46 8.85
C ASP A 267 -12.24 20.45 8.97
N LEU A 268 -11.91 19.21 9.35
CA LEU A 268 -12.88 18.11 9.44
C LEU A 268 -12.87 17.49 10.83
N LEU A 269 -14.05 17.33 11.43
CA LEU A 269 -14.22 16.51 12.63
C LEU A 269 -14.03 15.02 12.30
N MET A 270 -13.35 14.32 13.21
CA MET A 270 -13.08 12.89 13.07
C MET A 270 -13.56 12.15 14.31
N TYR A 271 -14.23 11.01 14.12
CA TYR A 271 -14.75 10.19 15.21
C TYR A 271 -14.29 8.75 15.08
N THR A 272 -14.01 8.12 16.22
CA THR A 272 -13.83 6.67 16.33
C THR A 272 -14.86 6.14 17.32
N ARG A 273 -15.66 5.16 16.90
CA ARG A 273 -16.70 4.53 17.71
C ARG A 273 -16.56 3.01 17.69
N GLN A 274 -17.08 2.38 18.74
CA GLN A 274 -17.17 0.93 18.87
C GLN A 274 -18.61 0.57 19.23
N THR A 275 -19.31 -0.11 18.34
CA THR A 275 -20.71 -0.54 18.57
C THR A 275 -21.58 0.64 19.03
N GLY A 276 -21.51 1.76 18.31
CA GLY A 276 -22.22 3.01 18.56
C GLY A 276 -21.63 3.90 19.66
N ARG A 277 -20.69 3.40 20.49
CA ARG A 277 -20.09 4.19 21.57
C ARG A 277 -18.87 4.97 21.06
N THR A 278 -18.93 6.30 21.09
CA THR A 278 -17.77 7.16 20.82
C THR A 278 -16.62 6.84 21.78
N ARG A 279 -15.46 6.47 21.21
CA ARG A 279 -14.22 6.14 21.90
C ARG A 279 -13.24 7.30 21.86
N ASP A 280 -13.24 8.05 20.77
CA ASP A 280 -12.35 9.18 20.55
C ASP A 280 -12.96 10.20 19.58
N ARG A 281 -12.46 11.44 19.66
CA ARG A 281 -12.82 12.56 18.78
C ARG A 281 -11.55 13.36 18.48
N ALA A 282 -11.29 13.57 17.19
CA ALA A 282 -10.15 14.31 16.68
C ALA A 282 -10.56 15.34 15.63
N HIS A 283 -9.57 16.01 15.04
CA HIS A 283 -9.76 17.04 14.02
C HIS A 283 -8.61 16.94 13.00
N SER A 284 -8.91 16.99 11.70
CA SER A 284 -7.89 16.81 10.64
C SER A 284 -6.81 17.91 10.67
N GLY A 285 -7.14 19.11 11.14
CA GLY A 285 -6.18 20.21 11.36
C GLY A 285 -5.07 19.94 12.39
N ALA A 286 -5.10 18.81 13.10
CA ALA A 286 -3.99 18.37 13.93
C ALA A 286 -2.81 17.77 13.13
N THR A 287 -2.94 17.66 11.81
CA THR A 287 -1.88 17.16 10.90
C THR A 287 -0.59 17.98 11.04
N LEU A 288 0.54 17.33 11.29
CA LEU A 288 1.86 17.98 11.36
C LEU A 288 2.48 18.21 9.96
N LEU A 289 2.52 17.16 9.15
CA LEU A 289 3.00 17.18 7.77
C LEU A 289 1.79 17.20 6.84
N GLY A 290 1.53 18.37 6.25
CA GLY A 290 0.45 18.54 5.28
C GLY A 290 0.60 17.67 4.04
N ILE A 291 -0.53 17.46 3.35
CA ILE A 291 -0.70 16.70 2.12
C ILE A 291 0.32 17.11 1.06
N GLU A 292 0.54 18.41 0.91
CA GLU A 292 1.44 18.98 -0.07
C GLU A 292 2.88 18.52 0.16
N ARG A 293 3.33 18.57 1.42
CA ARG A 293 4.69 18.20 1.81
C ARG A 293 4.92 16.70 1.61
N VAL A 294 3.92 15.88 1.90
CA VAL A 294 3.99 14.42 1.76
C VAL A 294 4.06 14.02 0.29
N ILE A 295 3.20 14.58 -0.56
CA ILE A 295 3.21 14.35 -2.02
C ILE A 295 4.53 14.83 -2.63
N SER A 296 4.98 16.03 -2.30
CA SER A 296 6.24 16.58 -2.83
C SER A 296 7.45 15.75 -2.40
N TRP A 297 7.48 15.30 -1.15
CA TRP A 297 8.55 14.45 -0.63
C TRP A 297 8.56 13.06 -1.27
N TYR A 298 7.42 12.37 -1.34
CA TYR A 298 7.35 11.02 -1.92
C TYR A 298 7.69 11.05 -3.41
N SER A 299 7.11 12.02 -4.14
CA SER A 299 7.36 12.20 -5.56
C SER A 299 8.80 12.61 -5.90
N SER A 300 9.59 13.05 -4.90
CA SER A 300 11.01 13.39 -5.11
C SER A 300 11.91 12.20 -5.42
N PHE A 301 11.43 10.96 -5.22
CA PHE A 301 12.20 9.75 -5.49
C PHE A 301 11.40 8.66 -6.22
N ALA A 302 10.08 8.57 -6.03
CA ALA A 302 9.23 7.57 -6.67
C ALA A 302 8.01 8.21 -7.33
N SER A 303 7.51 7.65 -8.42
CA SER A 303 6.35 8.21 -9.14
C SER A 303 5.04 7.88 -8.42
N LEU A 304 4.12 8.85 -8.42
CA LEU A 304 2.74 8.70 -7.99
C LEU A 304 1.85 8.52 -9.22
N TYR A 305 0.82 7.67 -9.11
CA TYR A 305 -0.11 7.33 -10.17
C TYR A 305 -1.57 7.44 -9.69
N PRO A 306 -2.53 7.67 -10.60
CA PRO A 306 -3.95 7.64 -10.26
C PRO A 306 -4.34 6.35 -9.53
N GLY A 307 -5.07 6.48 -8.42
CA GLY A 307 -5.45 5.38 -7.54
C GLY A 307 -4.43 5.04 -6.43
N ASP A 308 -3.25 5.66 -6.40
CA ASP A 308 -2.36 5.55 -5.24
C ASP A 308 -2.99 6.20 -4.00
N VAL A 309 -2.82 5.58 -2.83
CA VAL A 309 -3.45 6.01 -1.58
C VAL A 309 -2.38 6.36 -0.55
N LEU A 310 -2.46 7.58 -0.01
CA LEU A 310 -1.60 8.09 1.06
C LEU A 310 -2.47 8.41 2.29
N HIS A 311 -2.23 7.80 3.45
CA HIS A 311 -3.02 8.04 4.67
C HIS A 311 -2.19 8.68 5.80
N PHE A 312 -2.80 9.60 6.55
CA PHE A 312 -2.09 10.70 7.21
C PHE A 312 -1.81 10.54 8.71
N ALA A 313 -1.80 9.30 9.21
CA ALA A 313 -1.74 8.96 10.63
C ALA A 313 -3.02 9.36 11.39
N THR A 314 -3.23 8.73 12.55
CA THR A 314 -4.29 9.11 13.48
C THR A 314 -4.06 10.49 14.10
N MET A 315 -5.07 11.34 14.00
CA MET A 315 -5.08 12.69 14.61
C MET A 315 -5.53 12.67 16.08
N GLY A 316 -6.06 11.54 16.54
CA GLY A 316 -6.63 11.34 17.86
C GLY A 316 -5.74 10.51 18.77
N VAL A 317 -6.36 9.62 19.56
CA VAL A 317 -5.65 8.68 20.43
C VAL A 317 -5.01 7.58 19.59
N ASP A 318 -3.67 7.52 19.52
CA ASP A 318 -2.97 6.48 18.77
C ASP A 318 -3.07 5.11 19.44
N GLY A 319 -3.54 4.11 18.69
CA GLY A 319 -3.68 2.73 19.14
C GLY A 319 -4.86 2.52 20.09
N LEU A 320 -6.06 3.02 19.77
CA LEU A 320 -7.26 2.80 20.61
C LEU A 320 -7.58 1.31 20.71
N PRO A 321 -7.51 0.69 21.90
CA PRO A 321 -7.71 -0.73 22.01
C PRO A 321 -9.18 -1.10 21.78
N VAL A 322 -9.39 -2.20 21.05
CA VAL A 322 -10.68 -2.88 21.03
C VAL A 322 -10.91 -3.46 22.43
N SER A 323 -12.09 -3.20 23.00
CA SER A 323 -12.38 -3.65 24.37
C SER A 323 -12.40 -5.19 24.43
N PRO A 324 -11.75 -5.85 25.42
CA PRO A 324 -11.62 -7.31 25.43
C PRO A 324 -12.95 -8.08 25.39
N GLY A 325 -13.97 -7.59 26.09
CA GLY A 325 -15.31 -8.21 26.07
C GLY A 325 -16.02 -8.07 24.71
N ASP A 326 -15.62 -7.10 23.91
CA ASP A 326 -16.25 -6.81 22.62
C ASP A 326 -15.58 -7.60 21.49
N VAL A 327 -14.29 -7.94 21.56
CA VAL A 327 -13.65 -8.77 20.51
C VAL A 327 -14.31 -10.16 20.40
N ALA A 328 -14.79 -10.72 21.52
CA ALA A 328 -15.50 -12.00 21.52
C ALA A 328 -16.98 -11.88 21.10
N ASP A 329 -17.53 -10.67 20.97
CA ASP A 329 -18.90 -10.45 20.53
C ASP A 329 -18.95 -10.31 19.00
N PRO A 330 -19.61 -11.24 18.27
CA PRO A 330 -19.73 -11.17 16.81
C PRO A 330 -20.52 -9.96 16.31
N ARG A 331 -21.14 -9.18 17.20
CA ARG A 331 -21.84 -7.93 16.88
C ARG A 331 -20.95 -6.70 17.01
N THR A 332 -19.69 -6.85 17.38
CA THR A 332 -18.78 -5.72 17.54
C THR A 332 -18.49 -5.07 16.20
N LEU A 333 -18.71 -3.76 16.15
CA LEU A 333 -18.45 -2.93 14.98
C LEU A 333 -17.34 -1.94 15.32
N LEU A 334 -16.40 -1.80 14.39
CA LEU A 334 -15.43 -0.71 14.36
C LEU A 334 -15.97 0.35 13.41
N GLU A 335 -16.17 1.56 13.92
CA GLU A 335 -16.73 2.67 13.16
C GLU A 335 -15.75 3.84 13.19
N VAL A 336 -15.31 4.28 12.02
CA VAL A 336 -14.46 5.47 11.88
C VAL A 336 -15.12 6.44 10.92
N GLU A 337 -15.17 7.72 11.29
CA GLU A 337 -15.91 8.74 10.55
C GLU A 337 -15.06 9.98 10.38
N ILE A 338 -15.15 10.57 9.20
CA ILE A 338 -14.62 11.89 8.89
C ILE A 338 -15.77 12.71 8.30
N GLU A 339 -15.99 13.89 8.87
CA GLU A 339 -16.95 14.89 8.39
C GLU A 339 -16.79 15.11 6.87
N ASP A 340 -17.92 15.26 6.16
CA ASP A 340 -18.02 15.42 4.70
C ASP A 340 -17.42 14.30 3.83
N VAL A 341 -16.76 13.29 4.42
CA VAL A 341 -16.24 12.11 3.71
C VAL A 341 -17.15 10.89 3.94
N GLY A 342 -17.57 10.66 5.18
CA GLY A 342 -18.51 9.61 5.57
C GLY A 342 -18.02 8.69 6.69
N THR A 343 -18.81 7.65 6.96
CA THR A 343 -18.58 6.68 8.04
C THR A 343 -18.22 5.32 7.45
N LEU A 344 -17.06 4.81 7.81
CA LEU A 344 -16.60 3.47 7.47
C LEU A 344 -16.88 2.53 8.66
N VAL A 345 -17.63 1.46 8.39
CA VAL A 345 -18.07 0.49 9.40
C VAL A 345 -17.61 -0.90 8.99
N ASN A 346 -16.90 -1.57 9.89
CA ASN A 346 -16.45 -2.95 9.69
C ASN A 346 -16.77 -3.82 10.91
N PRO A 347 -17.38 -4.99 10.73
CA PRO A 347 -17.54 -5.94 11.82
C PRO A 347 -16.20 -6.55 12.22
N VAL A 348 -16.09 -6.98 13.47
CA VAL A 348 -14.95 -7.74 13.97
C VAL A 348 -15.24 -9.24 13.81
N ALA A 349 -14.27 -9.97 13.25
CA ALA A 349 -14.30 -11.43 13.20
C ALA A 349 -13.05 -12.01 13.89
N VAL A 350 -13.22 -13.15 14.56
CA VAL A 350 -12.10 -13.93 15.11
C VAL A 350 -12.05 -15.26 14.38
N ALA A 351 -10.94 -15.52 13.68
CA ALA A 351 -10.70 -16.75 12.95
C ALA A 351 -9.84 -17.72 13.78
N GLU A 352 -10.22 -19.00 13.80
CA GLU A 352 -9.46 -20.08 14.44
C GLU A 352 -8.21 -20.51 13.64
N GLY A 353 -8.06 -20.00 12.43
CA GLY A 353 -6.96 -20.30 11.50
C GLY A 353 -6.95 -19.32 10.32
N PRO A 354 -6.26 -19.63 9.22
CA PRO A 354 -6.20 -18.74 8.07
C PRO A 354 -7.60 -18.60 7.45
N VAL A 355 -7.93 -17.38 7.03
CA VAL A 355 -9.21 -17.11 6.38
C VAL A 355 -9.21 -17.77 5.00
N PRO A 356 -10.26 -18.53 4.62
CA PRO A 356 -10.30 -19.17 3.31
C PRO A 356 -10.15 -18.14 2.18
N LEU A 357 -9.30 -18.45 1.19
CA LEU A 357 -8.91 -17.50 0.14
C LEU A 357 -10.10 -17.08 -0.75
N GLU A 358 -11.03 -17.98 -1.00
CA GLU A 358 -12.21 -17.76 -1.84
C GLU A 358 -13.26 -16.85 -1.17
N SER A 359 -13.30 -16.85 0.17
CA SER A 359 -14.20 -16.02 0.98
C SER A 359 -13.46 -14.94 1.76
N HIS A 360 -12.22 -14.64 1.38
CA HIS A 360 -11.35 -13.71 2.09
C HIS A 360 -11.94 -12.28 2.11
N PRO A 361 -11.93 -11.50 3.20
CA PRO A 361 -12.54 -10.17 3.24
C PRO A 361 -11.97 -9.16 2.24
N SER A 362 -10.67 -9.28 1.91
CA SER A 362 -10.05 -8.50 0.83
C SER A 362 -10.48 -9.01 -0.55
N TYR A 363 -11.09 -8.13 -1.33
CA TYR A 363 -11.47 -8.39 -2.72
C TYR A 363 -10.26 -8.77 -3.59
N ALA A 364 -9.09 -8.15 -3.35
CA ALA A 364 -7.88 -8.46 -4.08
C ALA A 364 -7.50 -9.95 -3.96
N VAL A 365 -7.61 -10.50 -2.75
CA VAL A 365 -7.33 -11.93 -2.49
C VAL A 365 -8.38 -12.81 -3.16
N ARG A 366 -9.67 -12.56 -2.92
CA ARG A 366 -10.78 -13.37 -3.50
C ARG A 366 -10.75 -13.39 -5.02
N GLN A 367 -10.48 -12.24 -5.64
CA GLN A 367 -10.43 -12.12 -7.09
C GLN A 367 -9.33 -13.01 -7.66
N VAL A 368 -8.13 -13.00 -7.06
CA VAL A 368 -7.04 -13.86 -7.52
C VAL A 368 -7.36 -15.34 -7.27
N ALA A 369 -7.95 -15.66 -6.12
CA ALA A 369 -8.38 -17.03 -5.81
C ALA A 369 -9.42 -17.56 -6.82
N ALA A 370 -10.39 -16.74 -7.23
CA ALA A 370 -11.47 -17.13 -8.13
C ALA A 370 -11.13 -17.06 -9.63
N SER A 371 -10.11 -16.29 -10.04
CA SER A 371 -9.83 -16.00 -11.45
C SER A 371 -8.99 -17.06 -12.19
N GLY A 372 -8.58 -18.14 -11.51
CA GLY A 372 -7.62 -19.11 -12.06
C GLY A 372 -6.18 -18.57 -12.16
N ALA A 373 -5.93 -17.33 -11.72
CA ALA A 373 -4.61 -16.71 -11.62
C ALA A 373 -3.97 -16.92 -10.23
N SER A 374 -4.45 -17.91 -9.47
CA SER A 374 -3.96 -18.23 -8.13
C SER A 374 -2.59 -18.91 -8.13
N SER A 375 -2.09 -19.31 -9.30
CA SER A 375 -0.73 -19.81 -9.51
C SER A 375 -0.12 -19.34 -10.83
N LEU A 376 1.21 -19.28 -10.85
CA LEU A 376 2.06 -19.15 -12.03
C LEU A 376 2.72 -20.50 -12.30
N GLU A 377 2.65 -20.95 -13.55
CA GLU A 377 3.12 -22.27 -13.96
C GLU A 377 4.62 -22.31 -14.26
N SER A 378 5.20 -21.20 -14.73
CA SER A 378 6.63 -21.15 -15.07
C SER A 378 7.22 -19.75 -14.90
N PRO A 379 8.56 -19.65 -14.73
CA PRO A 379 9.27 -18.37 -14.67
C PRO A 379 9.01 -17.44 -15.86
N GLN A 380 8.72 -17.98 -17.05
CA GLN A 380 8.46 -17.18 -18.26
C GLN A 380 7.12 -16.45 -18.22
N ALA A 381 6.19 -16.87 -17.35
CA ALA A 381 4.90 -16.20 -17.16
C ALA A 381 5.01 -14.94 -16.26
N TRP A 382 6.20 -14.63 -15.75
CA TRP A 382 6.42 -13.55 -14.80
C TRP A 382 7.36 -12.48 -15.35
N THR A 383 7.08 -11.22 -14.99
CA THR A 383 7.98 -10.08 -15.20
C THR A 383 7.97 -9.18 -13.95
N PRO A 384 9.02 -8.36 -13.69
CA PRO A 384 9.00 -7.43 -12.56
C PRO A 384 7.80 -6.48 -12.54
N GLY A 385 7.33 -6.03 -13.71
CA GLY A 385 6.15 -5.16 -13.83
C GLY A 385 4.82 -5.84 -13.47
N SER A 386 4.80 -7.17 -13.38
CA SER A 386 3.62 -7.94 -12.94
C SER A 386 3.57 -8.17 -11.42
N ALA A 387 4.63 -7.83 -10.68
CA ALA A 387 4.68 -7.99 -9.24
C ALA A 387 3.71 -7.04 -8.54
N ARG A 388 2.93 -7.56 -7.59
CA ARG A 388 2.01 -6.76 -6.78
C ARG A 388 2.72 -6.14 -5.58
N HIS A 389 3.62 -6.91 -4.97
CA HIS A 389 4.37 -6.49 -3.80
C HIS A 389 5.85 -6.83 -3.91
N PHE A 390 6.65 -6.02 -3.21
CA PHE A 390 8.07 -6.24 -3.03
C PHE A 390 8.41 -6.24 -1.54
N TYR A 391 9.02 -7.32 -1.05
CA TYR A 391 9.45 -7.48 0.33
C TYR A 391 10.97 -7.55 0.40
N THR A 392 11.56 -6.83 1.36
CA THR A 392 12.99 -6.82 1.63
C THR A 392 13.25 -7.36 3.02
N SER A 393 14.12 -8.35 3.11
CA SER A 393 14.72 -8.78 4.38
C SER A 393 15.89 -7.87 4.75
N PHE A 394 16.08 -7.59 6.04
CA PHE A 394 17.11 -6.65 6.51
C PHE A 394 17.97 -7.27 7.61
N GLY A 395 19.28 -6.95 7.60
CA GLY A 395 20.24 -7.52 8.54
C GLY A 395 20.30 -9.05 8.50
N ASN A 396 20.04 -9.64 7.33
CA ASN A 396 19.89 -11.08 7.14
C ASN A 396 21.21 -11.76 6.77
N HIS A 397 22.33 -11.31 7.33
CA HIS A 397 23.64 -11.90 7.06
C HIS A 397 24.52 -11.92 8.31
N GLU A 398 25.52 -12.79 8.33
CA GLU A 398 26.38 -13.02 9.51
C GLU A 398 27.06 -11.74 10.03
N THR A 399 27.40 -10.80 9.14
CA THR A 399 28.13 -9.57 9.49
C THR A 399 27.23 -8.35 9.72
N ALA A 400 25.91 -8.51 9.72
CA ALA A 400 24.94 -7.41 9.79
C ALA A 400 25.12 -6.51 11.03
N ALA A 401 25.51 -7.08 12.16
CA ALA A 401 25.75 -6.34 13.38
C ALA A 401 26.93 -5.35 13.24
N GLU A 402 27.98 -5.76 12.54
CA GLU A 402 29.19 -4.95 12.31
C GLU A 402 28.98 -3.94 11.17
N VAL A 403 28.31 -4.38 10.11
CA VAL A 403 28.24 -3.68 8.82
C VAL A 403 27.05 -2.73 8.72
N GLU A 404 25.97 -3.00 9.47
CA GLU A 404 24.70 -2.27 9.46
C GLU A 404 24.21 -1.87 10.85
N GLY A 405 24.86 -2.32 11.92
CA GLY A 405 24.41 -2.09 13.30
C GLY A 405 23.14 -2.88 13.66
N LEU A 406 22.80 -3.91 12.88
CA LEU A 406 21.61 -4.74 13.09
C LEU A 406 22.01 -6.05 13.75
N ALA A 407 21.62 -6.23 15.01
CA ALA A 407 21.94 -7.44 15.78
C ALA A 407 21.39 -8.71 15.12
N ARG A 408 21.98 -9.88 15.40
CA ARG A 408 21.39 -11.14 14.95
C ARG A 408 20.09 -11.43 15.73
N LEU A 409 19.04 -11.84 15.03
CA LEU A 409 17.76 -12.26 15.62
C LEU A 409 17.42 -13.70 15.23
N GLU A 410 16.50 -14.29 16.00
CA GLU A 410 15.95 -15.63 15.74
C GLU A 410 14.89 -15.64 14.64
N VAL A 411 14.24 -14.50 14.39
CA VAL A 411 13.25 -14.35 13.31
C VAL A 411 13.72 -13.29 12.30
N PRO A 412 13.42 -13.48 11.00
CA PRO A 412 13.84 -12.53 9.99
C PRO A 412 13.07 -11.22 10.09
N ARG A 413 13.80 -10.11 9.90
CA ARG A 413 13.20 -8.78 9.72
C ARG A 413 12.74 -8.64 8.28
N PHE A 414 11.58 -8.04 8.07
CA PHE A 414 11.15 -7.73 6.73
C PHE A 414 10.31 -6.46 6.69
N LEU A 415 10.38 -5.73 5.59
CA LEU A 415 9.41 -4.69 5.25
C LEU A 415 9.08 -4.79 3.77
N ASN A 416 7.83 -4.49 3.42
CA ASN A 416 7.43 -4.27 2.04
C ASN A 416 7.69 -2.82 1.61
N GLY A 417 8.01 -2.66 0.33
CA GLY A 417 8.06 -1.40 -0.39
C GLY A 417 7.10 -1.40 -1.59
N PRO A 418 7.02 -0.29 -2.33
CA PRO A 418 6.22 -0.21 -3.54
C PRO A 418 6.81 -1.11 -4.62
N ALA A 419 5.96 -1.87 -5.33
CA ALA A 419 6.43 -2.72 -6.43
C ALA A 419 7.05 -1.92 -7.59
N SER A 420 6.77 -0.62 -7.72
CA SER A 420 7.43 0.24 -8.73
C SER A 420 8.92 0.43 -8.49
N SER A 421 9.44 0.11 -7.30
CA SER A 421 10.88 0.12 -7.06
C SER A 421 11.59 -1.07 -7.72
N LEU A 422 10.87 -2.05 -8.25
CA LEU A 422 11.42 -3.13 -9.04
C LEU A 422 11.71 -2.67 -10.47
N GLY A 423 12.85 -3.08 -11.01
CA GLY A 423 13.29 -2.79 -12.37
C GLY A 423 13.75 -4.05 -13.10
N ILE A 424 14.01 -3.89 -14.39
CA ILE A 424 14.72 -4.88 -15.23
C ILE A 424 16.10 -4.34 -15.57
N SER A 425 16.99 -5.21 -16.06
CA SER A 425 18.32 -4.77 -16.47
C SER A 425 18.23 -3.64 -17.51
N GLY A 426 18.93 -2.54 -17.25
CA GLY A 426 18.84 -1.33 -18.06
C GLY A 426 19.05 -0.04 -17.25
N PRO A 427 18.55 1.10 -17.75
CA PRO A 427 18.70 2.40 -17.11
C PRO A 427 18.06 2.48 -15.72
N VAL A 428 18.82 3.03 -14.76
CA VAL A 428 18.34 3.39 -13.42
C VAL A 428 18.62 4.87 -13.19
N GLU A 429 17.56 5.67 -13.15
CA GLU A 429 17.66 7.11 -12.91
C GLU A 429 17.83 7.43 -11.43
N ILE A 430 18.92 8.12 -11.10
CA ILE A 430 19.18 8.59 -9.75
C ILE A 430 18.44 9.91 -9.50
N PRO A 431 17.54 9.96 -8.49
CA PRO A 431 16.82 11.19 -8.15
C PRO A 431 17.77 12.33 -7.81
N PRO A 432 17.47 13.60 -8.19
CA PRO A 432 18.35 14.74 -7.93
C PRO A 432 18.70 14.96 -6.44
N ARG A 433 17.85 14.46 -5.53
CA ARG A 433 18.10 14.51 -4.08
C ARG A 433 19.24 13.60 -3.61
N ALA A 434 19.52 12.53 -4.35
CA ALA A 434 20.45 11.50 -3.90
C ALA A 434 21.90 12.02 -3.98
N THR A 435 22.64 11.84 -2.89
CA THR A 435 24.04 12.28 -2.80
C THR A 435 25.01 11.14 -2.48
N HIS A 436 24.50 10.02 -1.95
CA HIS A 436 25.30 8.89 -1.50
C HIS A 436 24.60 7.59 -1.86
N LEU A 437 25.19 6.80 -2.76
CA LEU A 437 24.61 5.55 -3.22
C LEU A 437 25.43 4.35 -2.73
N VAL A 438 24.71 3.34 -2.25
CA VAL A 438 25.26 2.01 -2.00
C VAL A 438 24.56 1.04 -2.93
N VAL A 439 25.34 0.24 -3.65
CA VAL A 439 24.84 -0.83 -4.51
C VAL A 439 25.25 -2.19 -3.97
N GLY A 440 24.33 -3.15 -4.03
CA GLY A 440 24.53 -4.52 -3.56
C GLY A 440 24.04 -5.54 -4.58
N ILE A 441 24.50 -6.78 -4.45
CA ILE A 441 23.93 -7.95 -5.13
C ILE A 441 23.19 -8.79 -4.10
N GLU A 442 21.96 -9.17 -4.40
CA GLU A 442 21.03 -9.86 -3.50
C GLU A 442 20.42 -11.08 -4.19
N LEU A 443 20.03 -12.08 -3.39
CA LEU A 443 19.25 -13.21 -3.86
C LEU A 443 17.77 -12.88 -3.70
N ALA A 444 17.02 -12.86 -4.80
CA ALA A 444 15.57 -12.69 -4.80
C ALA A 444 14.85 -14.00 -5.13
N VAL A 445 13.64 -14.15 -4.60
CA VAL A 445 12.72 -15.23 -4.89
C VAL A 445 11.37 -14.65 -5.33
N VAL A 446 10.73 -15.30 -6.29
CA VAL A 446 9.39 -14.92 -6.79
C VAL A 446 8.37 -15.95 -6.34
N ILE A 447 7.23 -15.48 -5.84
CA ILE A 447 6.15 -16.32 -5.34
C ILE A 447 5.35 -16.91 -6.50
N ARG A 448 5.09 -18.22 -6.49
CA ARG A 448 4.33 -18.88 -7.56
C ARG A 448 2.82 -18.88 -7.33
N ALA A 449 2.34 -18.87 -6.09
CA ALA A 449 0.94 -19.10 -5.78
C ALA A 449 0.48 -18.24 -4.60
N LEU A 450 -0.84 -18.06 -4.46
CA LEU A 450 -1.40 -17.46 -3.24
C LEU A 450 -0.93 -18.27 -2.03
N ALA A 451 -0.33 -17.60 -1.05
CA ALA A 451 0.19 -18.24 0.15
C ALA A 451 -0.26 -17.51 1.41
N ALA A 452 -0.98 -18.22 2.27
CA ALA A 452 -1.32 -17.80 3.62
C ALA A 452 -0.94 -18.94 4.57
N GLU A 453 -0.21 -18.62 5.64
CA GLU A 453 0.34 -19.56 6.61
C GLU A 453 1.08 -20.75 5.99
N ALA A 454 2.01 -20.48 5.06
CA ALA A 454 2.80 -21.52 4.43
C ALA A 454 3.51 -22.38 5.49
N GLN A 455 3.37 -23.70 5.40
CA GLN A 455 4.07 -24.66 6.27
C GLN A 455 5.45 -25.02 5.71
N ASP A 456 5.55 -25.15 4.39
CA ASP A 456 6.81 -25.21 3.65
C ASP A 456 6.79 -24.12 2.57
N GLY A 457 7.60 -23.07 2.78
CA GLY A 457 7.68 -21.94 1.86
C GLY A 457 8.25 -22.32 0.50
N ARG A 458 8.95 -23.45 0.37
CA ARG A 458 9.52 -23.93 -0.89
C ARG A 458 8.45 -24.24 -1.93
N GLU A 459 7.30 -24.75 -1.48
CA GLU A 459 6.15 -25.05 -2.35
C GLU A 459 5.63 -23.80 -3.08
N PHE A 460 5.90 -22.61 -2.52
CA PHE A 460 5.45 -21.33 -3.05
C PHE A 460 6.49 -20.59 -3.88
N VAL A 461 7.64 -21.21 -4.18
CA VAL A 461 8.67 -20.57 -5.00
C VAL A 461 8.46 -20.85 -6.49
N LEU A 462 8.39 -19.79 -7.30
CA LEU A 462 8.37 -19.85 -8.77
C LEU A 462 9.79 -20.00 -9.33
N GLY A 463 10.74 -19.27 -8.73
CA GLY A 463 12.12 -19.25 -9.13
C GLY A 463 12.94 -18.23 -8.34
N TYR A 464 14.22 -18.16 -8.68
CA TYR A 464 15.22 -17.31 -8.05
C TYR A 464 15.87 -16.39 -9.07
N ALA A 465 16.29 -15.21 -8.64
CA ALA A 465 16.99 -14.26 -9.50
C ALA A 465 18.10 -13.53 -8.74
N PRO A 466 19.21 -13.18 -9.41
CA PRO A 466 20.11 -12.16 -8.91
C PRO A 466 19.41 -10.80 -8.97
N LEU A 467 19.57 -9.98 -7.93
CA LEU A 467 18.98 -8.64 -7.84
C LEU A 467 20.06 -7.62 -7.50
N ILE A 468 20.23 -6.58 -8.32
CA ILE A 468 21.03 -5.42 -7.95
C ILE A 468 20.15 -4.47 -7.15
N SER A 469 20.52 -4.20 -5.91
CA SER A 469 19.87 -3.18 -5.09
C SER A 469 20.67 -1.89 -5.17
N VAL A 470 19.98 -0.78 -5.46
CA VAL A 470 20.48 0.58 -5.35
C VAL A 470 19.83 1.20 -4.12
N CYS A 471 20.63 1.80 -3.25
CA CYS A 471 20.17 2.40 -2.01
C CYS A 471 20.71 3.83 -1.90
N ASP A 472 19.80 4.82 -1.97
CA ASP A 472 20.10 6.20 -1.61
C ASP A 472 20.24 6.33 -0.09
N ARG A 473 21.48 6.41 0.39
CA ARG A 473 21.80 6.58 1.81
C ARG A 473 21.68 8.04 2.26
N SER A 474 21.57 9.00 1.34
CA SER A 474 21.42 10.42 1.69
C SER A 474 20.07 10.77 2.31
N PHE A 475 19.12 9.83 2.37
CA PHE A 475 17.93 10.04 3.21
C PHE A 475 18.30 10.26 4.68
N ALA A 476 19.46 9.73 5.13
CA ALA A 476 19.95 9.93 6.48
C ALA A 476 20.31 11.41 6.76
N ASP A 477 20.61 12.19 5.73
CA ASP A 477 20.94 13.62 5.86
C ASP A 477 19.73 14.46 6.31
N ALA A 478 18.51 13.93 6.17
CA ALA A 478 17.29 14.58 6.64
C ALA A 478 17.04 14.39 8.15
N VAL A 479 17.85 13.55 8.82
CA VAL A 479 17.71 13.27 10.25
C VAL A 479 18.40 14.37 11.07
N VAL A 480 17.63 14.97 11.96
CA VAL A 480 18.04 16.01 12.92
C VAL A 480 18.24 15.37 14.30
N GLU A 481 19.38 15.69 14.94
CA GLU A 481 19.74 15.20 16.27
C GLU A 481 19.22 16.13 17.40
N PRO A 482 18.81 15.59 18.57
CA PRO A 482 18.84 14.17 18.94
C PRO A 482 17.71 13.36 18.27
N ALA A 483 18.07 12.28 17.61
CA ALA A 483 17.15 11.36 16.94
C ALA A 483 17.07 10.02 17.69
N ARG A 484 15.90 9.38 17.60
CA ARG A 484 15.75 7.98 18.05
C ARG A 484 16.43 7.03 17.07
N THR A 485 16.81 5.84 17.53
CA THR A 485 17.43 4.82 16.67
C THR A 485 16.55 4.49 15.45
N GLY A 486 15.22 4.44 15.62
CA GLY A 486 14.28 4.25 14.51
C GLY A 486 14.26 5.39 13.50
N GLU A 487 14.38 6.64 13.95
CA GLU A 487 14.41 7.82 13.07
C GLU A 487 15.70 7.85 12.23
N ARG A 488 16.83 7.41 12.80
CA ARG A 488 18.10 7.25 12.06
C ARG A 488 18.03 6.12 11.02
N GLY A 489 17.25 5.09 11.30
CA GLY A 489 17.22 3.87 10.52
C GLY A 489 16.26 3.86 9.34
N ILE A 490 15.04 4.41 9.52
CA ILE A 490 13.98 4.43 8.51
C ILE A 490 14.44 5.02 7.14
N PRO A 491 15.26 6.09 7.09
CA PRO A 491 15.88 6.56 5.86
C PRO A 491 16.47 5.48 4.93
N ALA A 492 17.13 4.47 5.50
CA ALA A 492 17.75 3.39 4.73
C ALA A 492 16.72 2.50 4.00
N MET A 493 15.48 2.45 4.48
CA MET A 493 14.39 1.76 3.82
C MET A 493 13.92 2.53 2.58
N TYR A 494 13.62 3.83 2.73
CA TYR A 494 13.17 4.66 1.60
C TYR A 494 14.22 4.83 0.52
N GLY A 495 15.50 4.75 0.90
CA GLY A 495 16.62 4.74 -0.04
C GLY A 495 16.51 3.69 -1.15
N ARG A 496 15.71 2.64 -0.95
CA ARG A 496 15.47 1.57 -1.94
C ARG A 496 14.15 1.70 -2.72
N TRP A 497 13.33 2.70 -2.44
CA TRP A 497 11.96 2.79 -2.94
C TRP A 497 11.80 3.60 -4.23
N ALA A 498 12.87 4.27 -4.69
CA ALA A 498 12.84 4.95 -5.97
C ALA A 498 12.57 3.96 -7.12
N ASP A 499 11.91 4.45 -8.17
CA ASP A 499 11.47 3.61 -9.27
C ASP A 499 12.68 2.90 -9.92
N GLY A 500 12.58 1.59 -10.10
CA GLY A 500 13.64 0.76 -10.70
C GLY A 500 14.91 0.55 -9.86
N PHE A 501 14.98 0.99 -8.60
CA PHE A 501 16.18 0.81 -7.75
C PHE A 501 16.51 -0.64 -7.38
N ASN A 502 15.60 -1.59 -7.62
CA ASN A 502 15.78 -3.00 -7.34
C ASN A 502 15.71 -3.77 -8.66
N VAL A 503 16.84 -3.85 -9.34
CA VAL A 503 16.95 -4.40 -10.69
C VAL A 503 17.01 -5.92 -10.62
N VAL A 504 15.97 -6.58 -11.11
CA VAL A 504 15.84 -8.04 -11.06
C VAL A 504 16.38 -8.65 -12.36
N GLY A 505 17.26 -9.65 -12.21
CA GLY A 505 17.75 -10.47 -13.32
C GLY A 505 16.69 -11.44 -13.84
N SER A 506 17.10 -12.29 -14.79
CA SER A 506 16.22 -13.35 -15.29
C SER A 506 15.86 -14.33 -14.19
N LEU A 507 14.58 -14.70 -14.11
CA LEU A 507 14.09 -15.67 -13.16
C LEU A 507 14.46 -17.09 -13.61
N ALA A 508 15.16 -17.84 -12.76
CA ALA A 508 15.61 -19.19 -13.02
C ALA A 508 15.07 -20.18 -11.96
N PRO A 509 14.65 -21.39 -12.34
CA PRO A 509 14.36 -22.44 -11.37
C PRO A 509 15.66 -22.94 -10.73
N LEU A 510 15.59 -23.32 -9.45
CA LEU A 510 16.65 -24.09 -8.78
C LEU A 510 16.08 -25.43 -8.33
N PRO A 511 16.53 -26.56 -8.92
CA PRO A 511 16.19 -27.88 -8.41
C PRO A 511 16.51 -28.01 -6.92
N ASP A 512 15.62 -28.66 -6.17
CA ASP A 512 15.71 -28.89 -4.73
C ASP A 512 15.89 -27.63 -3.88
N HIS A 513 15.66 -26.44 -4.46
CA HIS A 513 15.91 -25.15 -3.83
C HIS A 513 17.35 -25.02 -3.31
N ASP A 514 18.34 -25.52 -4.06
CA ASP A 514 19.75 -25.48 -3.67
C ASP A 514 20.35 -24.08 -3.86
N TRP A 515 19.92 -23.11 -3.07
CA TRP A 515 20.33 -21.71 -3.18
C TRP A 515 21.57 -21.35 -2.35
N ARG A 516 21.94 -22.14 -1.34
CA ARG A 516 23.10 -21.90 -0.46
C ARG A 516 24.42 -22.25 -1.16
N GLY A 517 25.52 -21.66 -0.71
CA GLY A 517 26.87 -21.98 -1.22
C GLY A 517 27.22 -21.43 -2.60
N ARG A 518 26.36 -20.62 -3.21
CA ARG A 518 26.57 -20.06 -4.55
C ARG A 518 27.40 -18.79 -4.48
N ALA A 519 28.37 -18.64 -5.38
CA ALA A 519 29.15 -17.41 -5.46
C ALA A 519 28.30 -16.25 -5.99
N MET A 520 28.40 -15.09 -5.32
CA MET A 520 27.81 -13.81 -5.73
C MET A 520 28.92 -12.85 -6.12
N SER A 521 28.72 -12.11 -7.20
CA SER A 521 29.66 -11.10 -7.68
C SER A 521 28.96 -9.79 -7.99
N LEU A 522 29.66 -8.68 -7.79
CA LEU A 522 29.22 -7.33 -8.09
C LEU A 522 30.42 -6.51 -8.58
N THR A 523 30.24 -5.76 -9.67
CA THR A 523 31.29 -4.91 -10.24
C THR A 523 30.73 -3.55 -10.64
N ALA A 524 31.53 -2.50 -10.45
CA ALA A 524 31.26 -1.15 -10.93
C ALA A 524 32.59 -0.54 -11.39
N GLY A 525 32.78 -0.40 -12.71
CA GLY A 525 34.07 -0.03 -13.28
C GLY A 525 35.18 -1.03 -12.90
N SER A 526 36.27 -0.55 -12.29
CA SER A 526 37.38 -1.40 -11.83
C SER A 526 37.19 -1.99 -10.43
N ARG A 527 36.09 -1.66 -9.74
CA ARG A 527 35.83 -2.08 -8.37
C ARG A 527 34.94 -3.31 -8.38
N ALA A 528 35.19 -4.23 -7.45
CA ALA A 528 34.46 -5.47 -7.33
C ALA A 528 34.18 -5.80 -5.85
N ALA A 529 33.04 -6.44 -5.61
CA ALA A 529 32.68 -7.07 -4.35
C ALA A 529 32.16 -8.49 -4.64
N ALA A 530 32.34 -9.40 -3.70
CA ALA A 530 31.89 -10.77 -3.83
C ALA A 530 31.58 -11.34 -2.45
N GLY A 531 30.76 -12.39 -2.42
CA GLY A 531 30.40 -13.13 -1.22
C GLY A 531 29.58 -14.36 -1.59
N PRO A 532 29.43 -15.35 -0.71
CA PRO A 532 28.57 -16.49 -0.95
C PRO A 532 27.13 -16.25 -0.48
N THR A 533 26.15 -16.90 -1.10
CA THR A 533 24.76 -16.95 -0.57
C THR A 533 24.68 -17.64 0.79
N SER A 534 25.72 -18.36 1.21
CA SER A 534 25.82 -18.93 2.56
C SER A 534 25.88 -17.88 3.67
N GLU A 535 26.20 -16.62 3.36
CA GLU A 535 26.14 -15.53 4.34
C GLU A 535 24.73 -15.30 4.89
N TYR A 536 23.69 -15.68 4.15
CA TYR A 536 22.31 -15.46 4.60
C TYR A 536 21.97 -16.31 5.83
N LEU A 537 21.44 -15.64 6.85
CA LEU A 537 20.96 -16.28 8.06
C LEU A 537 19.66 -17.04 7.78
N ALA A 538 18.60 -16.30 7.45
CA ALA A 538 17.30 -16.83 7.06
C ALA A 538 17.20 -17.02 5.54
N GLY A 539 16.70 -18.19 5.15
CA GLY A 539 16.49 -18.56 3.74
C GLY A 539 15.13 -18.10 3.18
N PRO A 540 14.89 -18.37 1.88
CA PRO A 540 13.62 -18.09 1.22
C PRO A 540 12.43 -18.77 1.91
N ASP A 541 12.57 -20.05 2.30
CA ASP A 541 11.53 -20.79 3.03
C ASP A 541 11.11 -20.06 4.30
N GLU A 542 12.07 -19.72 5.16
CA GLU A 542 11.81 -19.06 6.44
C GLU A 542 11.14 -17.70 6.25
N LEU A 543 11.61 -16.89 5.29
CA LEU A 543 10.99 -15.60 4.97
C LEU A 543 9.54 -15.76 4.49
N ILE A 544 9.28 -16.72 3.60
CA ILE A 544 7.93 -16.98 3.08
C ILE A 544 7.02 -17.41 4.23
N ARG A 545 7.46 -18.33 5.10
CA ARG A 545 6.67 -18.76 6.27
C ARG A 545 6.41 -17.60 7.23
N THR A 546 7.43 -16.79 7.54
CA THR A 546 7.28 -15.64 8.46
C THR A 546 6.35 -14.57 7.91
N ILE A 547 6.43 -14.24 6.63
CA ILE A 547 5.57 -13.20 6.02
C ILE A 547 4.14 -13.75 5.86
N SER A 548 4.00 -14.94 5.28
CA SER A 548 2.69 -15.56 5.02
C SER A 548 1.92 -15.92 6.29
N ALA A 549 2.59 -15.99 7.44
CA ALA A 549 1.95 -16.17 8.74
C ALA A 549 0.88 -15.13 9.04
N MET A 550 0.89 -13.94 8.41
CA MET A 550 -0.10 -12.89 8.67
C MET A 550 -0.46 -12.03 7.45
N ILE A 551 0.32 -12.11 6.37
CA ILE A 551 0.10 -11.37 5.13
C ILE A 551 -0.07 -12.39 4.01
N THR A 552 -1.21 -12.40 3.32
CA THR A 552 -1.35 -13.24 2.13
C THR A 552 -0.37 -12.78 1.05
N LEU A 553 0.54 -13.67 0.64
CA LEU A 553 1.44 -13.47 -0.49
C LEU A 553 0.70 -13.78 -1.79
N PHE A 554 0.96 -12.99 -2.82
CA PHE A 554 0.35 -13.15 -4.14
C PHE A 554 1.29 -13.81 -5.13
N PRO A 555 0.76 -14.54 -6.13
CA PRO A 555 1.55 -14.97 -7.28
C PRO A 555 2.25 -13.77 -7.93
N GLY A 556 3.56 -13.89 -8.12
CA GLY A 556 4.42 -12.86 -8.68
C GLY A 556 5.02 -11.87 -7.68
N ASP A 557 4.65 -11.94 -6.39
CA ASP A 557 5.33 -11.14 -5.35
C ASP A 557 6.83 -11.47 -5.30
N VAL A 558 7.64 -10.44 -5.05
CA VAL A 558 9.10 -10.57 -4.97
C VAL A 558 9.55 -10.44 -3.52
N ILE A 559 10.38 -11.37 -3.05
CA ILE A 559 11.05 -11.30 -1.76
C ILE A 559 12.54 -11.31 -2.00
N THR A 560 13.25 -10.25 -1.62
CA THR A 560 14.73 -10.25 -1.56
C THR A 560 15.21 -10.64 -0.17
N LEU A 561 16.25 -11.47 -0.11
CA LEU A 561 16.92 -11.84 1.13
C LEU A 561 17.76 -10.71 1.73
N GLY A 562 17.83 -9.56 1.06
CA GLY A 562 18.52 -8.36 1.53
C GLY A 562 19.97 -8.29 1.08
N SER A 563 20.63 -7.20 1.43
CA SER A 563 22.05 -7.00 1.10
C SER A 563 22.94 -7.91 1.95
N THR A 564 24.02 -8.43 1.36
CA THR A 564 25.11 -9.11 2.08
C THR A 564 26.30 -8.17 2.27
N ALA A 565 27.46 -8.68 2.72
CA ALA A 565 28.69 -7.90 2.75
C ALA A 565 29.17 -7.48 1.34
N ALA A 566 28.68 -8.13 0.26
CA ALA A 566 29.03 -7.83 -1.12
C ALA A 566 28.34 -6.54 -1.63
N ARG A 567 28.90 -5.38 -1.24
CA ARG A 567 28.39 -4.05 -1.60
C ARG A 567 29.48 -3.10 -2.06
N LEU A 568 29.12 -2.13 -2.89
CA LEU A 568 29.98 -1.04 -3.35
C LEU A 568 29.33 0.31 -3.04
N VAL A 569 30.13 1.26 -2.59
CA VAL A 569 29.71 2.67 -2.47
C VAL A 569 29.98 3.35 -3.81
N LEU A 570 29.01 3.98 -4.45
CA LEU A 570 29.25 4.79 -5.63
C LEU A 570 29.47 6.24 -5.22
N THR A 571 30.55 6.83 -5.70
CA THR A 571 30.81 8.26 -5.56
C THR A 571 29.90 9.05 -6.50
N ARG A 572 29.69 10.34 -6.18
CA ARG A 572 28.92 11.25 -7.02
C ARG A 572 29.47 11.33 -8.44
N ASP A 573 30.77 11.56 -8.57
CA ASP A 573 31.45 11.65 -9.87
C ASP A 573 31.25 10.38 -10.71
N GLU A 574 31.26 9.20 -10.09
CA GLU A 574 31.05 7.93 -10.80
C GLU A 574 29.64 7.80 -11.37
N TYR A 575 28.59 8.08 -10.57
CA TYR A 575 27.23 7.95 -11.10
C TYR A 575 26.85 9.13 -12.00
N GLU A 576 27.40 10.33 -11.81
CA GLU A 576 27.20 11.48 -12.70
C GLU A 576 27.83 11.28 -14.08
N ALA A 577 28.95 10.56 -14.16
CA ALA A 577 29.57 10.17 -15.42
C ALA A 577 28.83 9.02 -16.15
N GLY A 578 27.86 8.39 -15.49
CA GLY A 578 27.22 7.16 -15.93
C GLY A 578 28.07 5.93 -15.61
N VAL A 579 27.57 5.05 -14.75
CA VAL A 579 28.26 3.82 -14.34
C VAL A 579 27.40 2.59 -14.57
N VAL A 580 27.99 1.58 -15.20
CA VAL A 580 27.35 0.27 -15.36
C VAL A 580 27.74 -0.60 -14.18
N VAL A 581 26.75 -0.99 -13.38
CA VAL A 581 26.90 -1.97 -12.30
C VAL A 581 26.48 -3.33 -12.84
N ARG A 582 27.33 -4.35 -12.70
CA ARG A 582 27.01 -5.74 -13.09
C ARG A 582 27.08 -6.64 -11.88
N GLY A 583 26.09 -7.50 -11.71
CA GLY A 583 26.05 -8.48 -10.65
C GLY A 583 25.64 -9.85 -11.17
N GLY A 584 25.98 -10.90 -10.43
CA GLY A 584 25.63 -12.26 -10.79
C GLY A 584 25.61 -13.18 -9.58
N ILE A 585 24.85 -14.27 -9.71
CA ILE A 585 24.86 -15.37 -8.75
C ILE A 585 25.06 -16.66 -9.54
N GLU A 586 26.01 -17.48 -9.10
CA GLU A 586 26.39 -18.74 -9.74
C GLU A 586 25.16 -19.63 -9.97
N GLY A 587 24.93 -20.00 -11.24
CA GLY A 587 23.79 -20.83 -11.66
C GLY A 587 22.44 -20.11 -11.76
N LEU A 588 22.38 -18.81 -11.45
CA LEU A 588 21.17 -17.97 -11.58
C LEU A 588 21.32 -16.86 -12.64
N GLY A 589 22.50 -16.71 -13.23
CA GLY A 589 22.76 -15.76 -14.30
C GLY A 589 23.27 -14.40 -13.81
N GLU A 590 23.21 -13.42 -14.70
CA GLU A 590 23.71 -12.06 -14.50
C GLU A 590 22.60 -11.02 -14.62
N VAL A 591 22.84 -9.85 -14.05
CA VAL A 591 21.98 -8.68 -14.05
C VAL A 591 22.84 -7.43 -14.15
N TYR A 592 22.35 -6.36 -14.77
CA TYR A 592 23.08 -5.09 -14.84
C TYR A 592 22.17 -3.87 -14.66
N ALA A 593 22.71 -2.80 -14.10
CA ALA A 593 22.06 -1.51 -13.93
C ALA A 593 22.93 -0.41 -14.55
N GLU A 594 22.37 0.37 -15.45
CA GLU A 594 23.01 1.55 -16.05
C GLU A 594 22.62 2.77 -15.22
N ILE A 595 23.46 3.12 -14.25
CA ILE A 595 23.16 4.16 -13.27
C ILE A 595 23.60 5.51 -13.80
N ALA A 596 22.66 6.45 -13.88
CA ALA A 596 22.90 7.83 -14.31
C ALA A 596 21.98 8.82 -13.57
N PRO A 597 22.32 10.12 -13.50
CA PRO A 597 21.44 11.12 -12.91
C PRO A 597 20.14 11.24 -13.72
N SER A 598 19.03 11.51 -13.03
CA SER A 598 17.81 11.92 -13.73
C SER A 598 18.08 13.24 -14.45
N ILE A 599 17.88 13.26 -15.77
CA ILE A 599 17.95 14.49 -16.55
C ILE A 599 16.65 15.24 -16.24
N PRO A 600 16.69 16.46 -15.66
CA PRO A 600 15.47 17.21 -15.42
C PRO A 600 14.73 17.36 -16.75
N ALA A 601 13.50 16.86 -16.82
CA ALA A 601 12.63 17.16 -17.94
C ALA A 601 12.57 18.69 -18.04
N THR A 602 13.03 19.24 -19.17
CA THR A 602 12.88 20.67 -19.46
C THR A 602 11.41 21.01 -19.32
N ARG A 603 11.13 21.91 -18.36
CA ARG A 603 9.79 22.32 -17.88
C ARG A 603 8.77 22.56 -18.98
#